data_AF-A0A7S2GL00-F1
#
_entry.id   AF-A0A7S2GL00-F1
#
_cell.length_a   1.000
_cell.length_b   1.000
_cell.length_c   1.000
_cell.angle_alpha   90.00
_cell.angle_beta   90.00
_cell.angle_gamma   90.00
#
_symmetry.space_group_name_H-M   'P 1'
#
loop_
_entity.id
_entity.type
_entity.pdbx_description
1 polymer ?
#
loop_
_entity_poly.entity_id
_entity_poly.type
_entity_poly.pdbx_seq_one_letter_code
_entity_poly.pdbx_strand_id
1 'polypeptide(L)'
;LIIATGARPLRVSQFGVKGDDMKGVFYLREEHEAAALVQAMEGLVGGAGKAVIVGGGYIGLECAAALVGWGVDTTMVFPEANCMPRLFNAELGKWLEDDYTARGVK
;
A
#
# COMPACT_ATOMS: atom_id res chain seq x y z
N LEU A 1 4.71 -4.83 -35.50
CA LEU A 1 4.40 -3.97 -34.33
C LEU A 1 4.11 -4.88 -33.14
N ILE A 2 4.81 -4.69 -32.01
CA ILE A 2 4.49 -5.35 -30.74
C ILE A 2 4.09 -4.24 -29.76
N ILE A 3 2.92 -4.34 -29.16
CA ILE A 3 2.45 -3.40 -28.14
C ILE A 3 2.75 -4.01 -26.77
N ALA A 4 3.67 -3.37 -26.03
CA ALA A 4 4.17 -3.85 -24.74
C ALA A 4 4.26 -2.70 -23.70
N THR A 5 3.26 -1.83 -23.67
CA THR A 5 3.26 -0.60 -22.86
C THR A 5 2.89 -0.79 -21.38
N GLY A 6 2.62 -2.03 -20.96
CA GLY A 6 2.30 -2.33 -19.57
C GLY A 6 0.99 -1.70 -19.08
N ALA A 7 0.99 -1.25 -17.82
CA ALA A 7 -0.17 -0.71 -17.12
C ALA A 7 0.23 0.48 -16.24
N ARG A 8 -0.77 1.28 -15.87
CA ARG A 8 -0.65 2.43 -14.95
C ARG A 8 -1.52 2.19 -13.70
N PRO A 9 -1.12 2.68 -12.52
CA PRO A 9 -1.94 2.56 -11.32
C PRO A 9 -3.26 3.32 -11.48
N LEU A 10 -4.31 2.83 -10.82
CA LEU A 10 -5.51 3.62 -10.60
C LEU A 10 -5.19 4.71 -9.58
N ARG A 11 -5.66 5.94 -9.84
CA ARG A 11 -5.42 7.10 -8.99
C ARG A 11 -6.63 7.42 -8.13
N VAL A 12 -6.42 7.91 -6.91
CA VAL A 12 -7.50 8.29 -5.98
C VAL A 12 -8.39 9.38 -6.56
N SER A 13 -7.86 10.24 -7.42
CA SER A 13 -8.62 11.25 -8.18
C SER A 13 -9.72 10.64 -9.06
N GLN A 14 -9.50 9.43 -9.58
CA GLN A 14 -10.50 8.71 -10.39
C GLN A 14 -11.71 8.25 -9.57
N PHE A 15 -11.59 8.23 -8.24
CA PHE A 15 -12.67 7.94 -7.30
C PHE A 15 -13.30 9.22 -6.71
N GLY A 16 -12.99 10.40 -7.27
CA GLY A 16 -13.53 11.69 -6.80
C GLY A 16 -12.85 12.25 -5.55
N VAL A 17 -11.74 11.65 -5.11
CA VAL A 17 -10.95 12.14 -3.98
C VAL A 17 -10.08 13.32 -4.42
N LYS A 18 -10.10 14.42 -3.66
CA LYS A 18 -9.21 15.56 -3.88
C LYS A 18 -7.84 15.30 -3.25
N GLY A 19 -6.78 15.87 -3.82
CA GLY A 19 -5.43 15.80 -3.26
C GLY A 19 -4.57 14.62 -3.74
N ASP A 20 -4.88 14.07 -4.92
CA ASP A 20 -4.09 13.02 -5.58
C ASP A 20 -2.62 13.42 -5.85
N ASP A 21 -2.35 14.72 -5.90
CA ASP A 21 -1.05 15.34 -6.14
C ASP A 21 -0.43 15.96 -4.86
N MET A 22 -1.04 15.75 -3.69
CA MET A 22 -0.50 16.24 -2.43
C MET A 22 0.82 15.56 -2.08
N LYS A 23 1.74 16.34 -1.48
CA LYS A 23 2.96 15.77 -0.87
C LYS A 23 2.56 14.72 0.17
N GLY A 24 3.16 13.54 0.07
CA GLY A 24 2.84 12.40 0.95
C GLY A 24 1.91 11.37 0.31
N VAL A 25 1.35 11.63 -0.87
CA VAL A 25 0.61 10.63 -1.66
C VAL A 25 1.56 10.00 -2.68
N PHE A 26 1.72 8.68 -2.59
CA PHE A 26 2.63 7.92 -3.44
C PHE A 26 1.88 6.80 -4.16
N TYR A 27 2.36 6.49 -5.36
CA TYR A 27 1.99 5.30 -6.12
C TYR A 27 3.25 4.47 -6.34
N LEU A 28 3.10 3.18 -6.62
CA LEU A 28 4.23 2.27 -6.82
C LEU A 28 4.00 1.41 -8.06
N ARG A 29 4.65 1.76 -9.16
CA ARG A 29 4.64 0.99 -10.40
C ARG A 29 6.01 0.94 -11.07
N GLU A 30 6.69 2.07 -11.12
CA GLU A 30 8.00 2.23 -11.76
C GLU A 30 9.10 2.48 -10.71
N GLU A 31 10.36 2.25 -11.10
CA GLU A 31 11.51 2.36 -10.20
C GLU A 31 11.65 3.77 -9.58
N HIS A 32 11.44 4.83 -10.35
CA HIS A 32 11.54 6.20 -9.85
C HIS A 32 10.49 6.51 -8.76
N GLU A 33 9.31 5.90 -8.82
CA GLU A 33 8.28 6.04 -7.80
C GLU A 33 8.69 5.30 -6.51
N ALA A 34 9.33 4.13 -6.64
CA ALA A 34 9.90 3.39 -5.53
C ALA A 34 11.01 4.20 -4.83
N ALA A 35 11.91 4.82 -5.60
CA ALA A 35 12.96 5.68 -5.07
C ALA A 35 12.38 6.88 -4.29
N ALA A 36 11.34 7.53 -4.81
CA ALA A 36 10.66 8.62 -4.12
C ALA A 36 9.99 8.18 -2.82
N LEU A 37 9.36 7.00 -2.80
CA LEU A 37 8.76 6.42 -1.59
C LEU A 37 9.83 6.12 -0.54
N VAL A 38 10.96 5.52 -0.93
CA VAL A 38 12.08 5.24 -0.01
C VAL A 38 12.61 6.53 0.61
N GLN A 39 12.84 7.58 -0.18
CA GLN A 39 13.27 8.89 0.36
C GLN A 39 12.26 9.47 1.36
N ALA A 40 10.96 9.32 1.09
CA ALA A 40 9.92 9.77 2.02
C ALA A 40 9.94 8.95 3.32
N MET A 41 10.16 7.64 3.22
CA MET A 41 10.26 6.74 4.37
C MET A 41 11.49 7.01 5.23
N GLU A 42 12.65 7.33 4.63
CA GLU A 42 13.86 7.72 5.37
C GLU A 42 13.61 8.92 6.28
N GLY A 43 12.78 9.89 5.85
CA GLY A 43 12.37 11.02 6.67
C GLY A 43 11.45 10.68 7.85
N LEU A 44 10.90 9.46 7.87
CA LEU A 44 10.05 8.94 8.95
C LEU A 44 10.84 8.07 9.95
N VAL A 45 12.04 7.61 9.58
CA VAL A 45 12.87 6.73 10.42
C VAL A 45 13.28 7.45 11.71
N GLY A 46 13.06 6.80 12.86
CA GLY A 46 13.37 7.36 14.18
C GLY A 46 12.31 8.32 14.72
N GLY A 47 11.29 8.68 13.92
CA GLY A 47 10.11 9.40 14.34
C GLY A 47 8.88 8.49 14.39
N ALA A 48 7.86 8.86 15.16
CA ALA A 48 6.55 8.18 15.18
C ALA A 48 5.75 8.43 13.87
N GLY A 49 6.39 8.19 12.72
CA GLY A 49 5.83 8.37 11.40
C GLY A 49 4.65 7.44 11.17
N LYS A 50 3.63 7.96 10.49
CA LYS A 50 2.40 7.23 10.19
C LYS A 50 2.22 7.11 8.68
N ALA A 51 1.79 5.94 8.23
CA ALA A 51 1.49 5.69 6.84
C ALA A 51 0.12 5.02 6.71
N VAL A 52 -0.59 5.35 5.63
CA VAL A 52 -1.84 4.72 5.26
C VAL A 52 -1.66 4.08 3.89
N ILE A 53 -1.89 2.77 3.81
CA ILE A 53 -1.97 2.02 2.57
C ILE A 53 -3.43 1.98 2.11
N VAL A 54 -3.67 2.36 0.85
CA VAL A 54 -5.00 2.30 0.24
C VAL A 54 -5.04 1.14 -0.77
N GLY A 55 -5.74 0.07 -0.41
CA GLY A 55 -5.92 -1.14 -1.21
C GLY A 55 -5.42 -2.41 -0.53
N GLY A 56 -6.26 -3.46 -0.54
CA GLY A 56 -6.00 -4.75 0.11
C GLY A 56 -5.51 -5.84 -0.86
N GLY A 57 -4.95 -5.45 -2.01
CA GLY A 57 -4.32 -6.38 -2.96
C GLY A 57 -2.88 -6.70 -2.58
N TYR A 58 -2.19 -7.50 -3.40
CA TYR A 58 -0.84 -7.97 -3.12
C TYR A 58 0.17 -6.80 -2.95
N ILE A 59 0.05 -5.75 -3.77
CA ILE A 59 0.90 -4.55 -3.64
C ILE A 59 0.68 -3.88 -2.28
N GLY A 60 -0.58 -3.77 -1.83
CA GLY A 60 -0.90 -3.16 -0.54
C GLY A 60 -0.34 -3.95 0.62
N LEU A 61 -0.46 -5.28 0.58
CA LEU A 61 0.13 -6.18 1.57
C LEU A 61 1.66 -6.05 1.64
N GLU A 62 2.35 -6.15 0.50
CA GLU A 62 3.81 -6.02 0.44
C GLU A 62 4.30 -4.66 0.95
N CYS A 63 3.61 -3.56 0.57
CA CYS A 63 3.94 -2.22 1.05
C CYS A 63 3.70 -2.07 2.55
N ALA A 64 2.58 -2.60 3.07
CA ALA A 64 2.27 -2.55 4.49
C ALA A 64 3.33 -3.30 5.33
N ALA A 65 3.73 -4.49 4.88
CA ALA A 65 4.79 -5.26 5.52
C ALA A 65 6.14 -4.53 5.49
N ALA A 66 6.49 -3.88 4.36
CA ALA A 66 7.72 -3.11 4.23
C ALA A 66 7.76 -1.90 5.19
N LEU A 67 6.67 -1.14 5.29
CA LEU A 67 6.57 0.03 6.17
C LEU A 67 6.64 -0.38 7.65
N VAL A 68 5.95 -1.44 8.05
CA VAL A 68 6.04 -1.99 9.41
C VAL A 68 7.46 -2.48 9.71
N GLY A 69 8.10 -3.17 8.76
CA GLY A 69 9.51 -3.60 8.89
C GLY A 69 10.48 -2.42 9.06
N TRP A 70 10.13 -1.23 8.58
CA TRP A 70 10.86 0.02 8.75
C TRP A 70 10.46 0.81 10.02
N GLY A 71 9.56 0.26 10.85
CA GLY A 71 9.13 0.89 12.10
C GLY A 71 8.09 2.00 11.93
N VAL A 72 7.40 2.08 10.79
CA VAL A 72 6.35 3.07 10.52
C VAL A 72 5.00 2.55 11.03
N ASP A 73 4.26 3.39 11.76
CA ASP A 73 2.90 3.07 12.21
C ASP A 73 1.95 3.03 11.01
N THR A 74 1.60 1.82 10.59
CA THR A 74 0.98 1.55 9.29
C THR A 74 -0.46 1.07 9.44
N THR A 75 -1.37 1.71 8.70
CA THR A 75 -2.77 1.30 8.60
C THR A 75 -3.10 0.95 7.15
N MET A 76 -3.83 -0.14 6.92
CA MET A 76 -4.27 -0.55 5.59
C MET A 76 -5.80 -0.42 5.48
N VAL A 77 -6.27 0.28 4.44
CA VAL A 77 -7.70 0.55 4.22
C VAL A 77 -8.10 0.06 2.84
N PHE A 78 -9.17 -0.73 2.78
CA PHE A 78 -9.75 -1.25 1.55
C PHE A 78 -11.25 -1.54 1.73
N PRO A 79 -12.05 -1.46 0.65
CA PRO A 79 -13.50 -1.61 0.75
C PRO A 79 -13.98 -3.06 0.86
N GLU A 80 -13.14 -4.04 0.51
CA GLU A 80 -13.52 -5.45 0.50
C GLU A 80 -13.56 -6.06 1.90
N ALA A 81 -14.31 -7.15 2.06
CA ALA A 81 -14.46 -7.82 3.36
C ALA A 81 -13.15 -8.43 3.88
N ASN A 82 -12.26 -8.86 2.96
CA ASN A 82 -10.94 -9.38 3.28
C ASN A 82 -9.91 -8.98 2.21
N CYS A 83 -8.64 -9.05 2.57
CA CYS A 83 -7.50 -8.86 1.67
C CYS A 83 -7.47 -9.93 0.57
N MET A 84 -6.78 -9.61 -0.53
CA MET A 84 -6.65 -10.48 -1.72
C MET A 84 -7.99 -11.06 -2.21
N PRO A 85 -9.08 -10.27 -2.31
CA PRO A 85 -10.45 -10.77 -2.54
C PRO A 85 -10.64 -11.43 -3.91
N ARG A 86 -9.70 -11.24 -4.83
CA ARG A 86 -9.70 -11.85 -6.17
C ARG A 86 -9.02 -13.21 -6.23
N LEU A 87 -8.34 -13.63 -5.16
CA LEU A 87 -7.55 -14.85 -5.10
C LEU A 87 -7.86 -15.71 -3.87
N PHE A 88 -7.96 -15.09 -2.70
CA PHE A 88 -8.20 -15.79 -1.45
C PHE A 88 -9.70 -15.93 -1.14
N ASN A 89 -10.04 -17.03 -0.48
CA ASN A 89 -11.33 -17.14 0.19
C ASN A 89 -11.29 -16.34 1.51
N ALA A 90 -12.46 -16.17 2.14
CA ALA A 90 -12.57 -15.40 3.38
C ALA A 90 -11.70 -15.95 4.52
N GLU A 91 -11.58 -17.28 4.64
CA GLU A 91 -10.78 -17.92 5.69
C GLU A 91 -9.29 -17.58 5.56
N LEU A 92 -8.73 -17.73 4.36
CA LEU A 92 -7.32 -17.42 4.11
C LEU A 92 -7.04 -15.92 4.18
N GLY A 93 -7.94 -15.08 3.65
CA GLY A 93 -7.83 -13.63 3.76
C GLY A 93 -7.82 -13.18 5.22
N LYS A 94 -8.74 -13.70 6.03
CA LYS A 94 -8.79 -13.42 7.47
C LYS A 94 -7.56 -13.91 8.21
N TRP A 95 -7.07 -15.13 7.92
CA TRP A 95 -5.87 -15.64 8.55
C TRP A 95 -4.66 -14.74 8.28
N LEU A 96 -4.52 -14.23 7.05
CA LEU A 96 -3.44 -13.32 6.68
C LEU A 96 -3.59 -11.94 7.34
N GLU A 97 -4.81 -11.41 7.42
CA GLU A 97 -5.10 -10.19 8.16
C GLU A 97 -4.71 -10.32 9.64
N ASP A 98 -5.06 -11.43 10.28
CA ASP A 98 -4.73 -11.70 11.67
C ASP A 98 -3.18 -11.77 11.87
N ASP A 99 -2.42 -12.34 10.92
CA ASP A 99 -0.94 -12.33 10.94
C ASP A 99 -0.37 -10.90 10.75
N TYR A 100 -0.94 -10.11 9.83
CA TYR A 100 -0.54 -8.71 9.61
C TYR A 100 -0.82 -7.85 10.85
N THR A 101 -1.96 -8.04 11.50
CA THR A 101 -2.30 -7.38 12.76
C THR A 101 -1.35 -7.79 13.88
N ALA A 102 -1.01 -9.07 13.99
CA ALA A 102 -0.03 -9.53 14.98
C ALA A 102 1.37 -8.91 14.79
N ARG A 103 1.71 -8.51 13.55
CA ARG A 103 2.95 -7.81 13.21
C ARG A 103 2.88 -6.28 13.33
N GLY A 104 1.71 -5.72 13.63
CA GLY A 104 1.52 -4.30 13.90
C GLY A 104 0.87 -3.48 12.78
N VAL A 105 0.38 -4.11 11.71
CA VAL A 105 -0.47 -3.43 10.71
C VAL A 105 -1.88 -3.25 11.29
N LYS A 106 -2.44 -2.06 11.13
CA LYS A 106 -3.82 -1.75 11.56
C LYS A 106 -4.81 -1.78 10.41
#